data_AF-A0A8T6HNF5-F1
#
_entry.id   AF-A0A8T6HNF5-F1
#
_cell.length_a   1.000
_cell.length_b   1.000
_cell.length_c   1.000
_cell.angle_alpha   90.00
_cell.angle_beta   90.00
_cell.angle_gamma   90.00
#
_symmetry.space_group_name_H-M   'P 1'
#
loop_
_entity.id
_entity.type
_entity.pdbx_description
1 polymer ?
#
loop_
_entity_poly.entity_id
_entity_poly.type
_entity_poly.pdbx_seq_one_letter_code
_entity_poly.pdbx_strand_id
1 'polypeptide(L)'
;MDACLIAERRPMLRAVAEPEAIERLGSQIKESPIGEVRVPVRVANPDAPDRSWEAEFLVDTGATVSVVPVDVLNDLCVEAIDVARFYLADESSILRRVGLARFVVAGVSR
;
A
#
# COMPACT_ATOMS: atom_id res chain seq x y z
N MET A 1 -31.41 29.54 -4.52
CA MET A 1 -30.19 30.15 -3.96
C MET A 1 -29.76 29.24 -2.84
N ASP A 2 -28.80 28.37 -3.14
CA ASP A 2 -28.56 27.12 -2.44
C ASP A 2 -28.11 27.30 -0.99
N ALA A 3 -28.77 26.52 -0.14
CA ALA A 3 -28.26 26.12 1.15
C ALA A 3 -27.39 24.85 1.00
N CYS A 4 -26.74 24.49 2.10
CA CYS A 4 -26.27 23.15 2.44
C CYS A 4 -24.80 22.77 2.20
N LEU A 5 -24.14 22.61 3.35
CA LEU A 5 -23.18 21.56 3.71
C LEU A 5 -21.71 21.83 3.40
N ILE A 6 -21.12 22.54 4.36
CA ILE A 6 -19.81 22.19 4.92
C ILE A 6 -19.84 20.69 5.20
N ALA A 7 -19.32 19.89 4.28
CA ALA A 7 -19.20 18.45 4.45
C ALA A 7 -18.35 18.19 5.70
N GLU A 8 -18.99 17.57 6.70
CA GLU A 8 -18.42 17.18 7.97
C GLU A 8 -17.09 16.46 7.73
N ARG A 9 -16.03 16.96 8.35
CA ARG A 9 -14.76 16.25 8.48
C ARG A 9 -15.06 14.92 9.18
N ARG A 10 -15.13 13.83 8.41
CA ARG A 10 -15.13 12.48 8.98
C ARG A 10 -13.93 12.40 9.93
N PRO A 11 -14.10 12.09 11.22
CA PRO A 11 -12.96 11.76 12.05
C PRO A 11 -12.24 10.62 11.33
N MET A 12 -10.91 10.71 11.19
CA MET A 12 -10.07 9.58 10.81
C MET A 12 -10.40 8.46 11.78
N LEU A 13 -11.28 7.55 11.38
CA LEU A 13 -11.52 6.32 12.10
C LEU A 13 -10.19 5.59 12.02
N ARG A 14 -9.37 5.66 13.07
CA ARG A 14 -8.31 4.67 13.28
C ARG A 14 -9.05 3.36 13.37
N ALA A 15 -9.16 2.64 12.26
CA ALA A 15 -9.53 1.24 12.29
C ALA A 15 -8.44 0.58 13.12
N VAL A 16 -8.75 0.32 14.39
CA VAL A 16 -7.92 -0.55 15.22
C VAL A 16 -8.06 -1.91 14.56
N ALA A 17 -6.95 -2.46 14.09
CA ALA A 17 -6.96 -3.80 13.53
C ALA A 17 -7.52 -4.76 14.58
N GLU A 18 -8.42 -5.65 14.17
CA GLU A 18 -8.96 -6.69 15.04
C GLU A 18 -7.81 -7.47 15.70
N PRO A 19 -7.91 -7.89 16.98
CA PRO A 19 -6.82 -8.56 17.69
C PRO A 19 -6.21 -9.75 16.93
N GLU A 20 -7.04 -10.55 16.25
CA GLU A 20 -6.59 -11.66 15.40
C GLU A 20 -5.75 -11.21 14.21
N ALA A 21 -6.04 -10.04 13.64
CA ALA A 21 -5.24 -9.46 12.55
C ALA A 21 -3.88 -8.96 13.08
N ILE A 22 -3.82 -8.45 14.31
CA ILE A 22 -2.58 -8.06 14.97
C ILE A 22 -1.70 -9.30 15.22
N GLU A 23 -2.27 -10.39 15.74
CA GLU A 23 -1.55 -11.64 15.98
C GLU A 23 -1.05 -12.28 14.67
N ARG A 24 -1.91 -12.30 13.64
CA ARG A 24 -1.54 -12.82 12.32
C ARG A 24 -0.47 -11.97 11.64
N LEU A 25 -0.49 -10.65 11.81
CA LEU A 25 0.58 -9.78 11.32
C LEU A 25 1.86 -10.00 12.13
N GLY A 26 1.78 -10.06 13.45
CA GLY A 26 2.91 -10.29 14.35
C GLY A 26 3.68 -11.56 14.04
N SER A 27 2.98 -12.66 13.76
CA SER A 27 3.60 -13.94 13.36
C SER A 27 4.27 -13.90 11.98
N GLN A 28 3.92 -12.91 11.16
CA GLN A 28 4.45 -12.72 9.81
C GLN A 28 5.53 -11.65 9.75
N ILE A 29 5.64 -10.78 10.75
CA ILE A 29 6.70 -9.78 10.84
C ILE A 29 8.02 -10.52 11.07
N LYS A 30 8.96 -10.33 10.16
CA LYS A 30 10.32 -10.82 10.35
C LYS A 30 11.07 -9.87 11.28
N GLU A 31 11.62 -10.40 12.37
CA GLU A 31 12.51 -9.62 13.25
C GLU A 31 13.72 -9.13 12.45
N SER A 32 13.91 -7.81 12.44
CA SER A 32 15.12 -7.19 11.91
C SER A 32 15.96 -6.67 13.09
N PRO A 33 17.28 -6.89 13.10
CA PRO A 33 18.17 -6.30 14.11
C PRO A 33 18.26 -4.76 13.98
N ILE A 34 17.71 -4.19 12.90
CA ILE A 34 17.53 -2.76 12.65
C ILE A 34 16.08 -2.39 13.01
N GLY A 35 15.85 -1.15 13.45
CA GLY A 35 14.52 -0.60 13.75
C GLY A 35 13.63 -0.39 12.52
N GLU A 36 13.46 -1.42 11.69
CA GLU A 36 12.56 -1.47 10.55
C GLU A 36 11.54 -2.60 10.75
N VAL A 37 10.32 -2.38 10.25
CA VAL A 37 9.27 -3.40 10.26
C VAL A 37 9.09 -3.89 8.83
N ARG A 38 9.18 -5.21 8.64
CA ARG A 38 8.92 -5.88 7.36
C ARG A 38 7.77 -6.84 7.48
N VAL A 39 6.95 -6.91 6.44
CA VAL A 39 5.79 -7.81 6.37
C VAL A 39 5.74 -8.53 5.03
N PRO A 40 5.41 -9.82 4.99
CA PRO A 40 5.13 -10.53 3.74
C PRO A 40 3.84 -9.99 3.13
N VAL A 41 3.90 -9.68 1.84
CA VAL A 41 2.77 -9.17 1.09
C VAL A 41 2.68 -9.88 -0.25
N ARG A 42 1.47 -10.30 -0.61
CA ARG A 42 1.14 -10.73 -1.97
C ARG A 42 0.54 -9.57 -2.73
N VAL A 43 1.13 -9.23 -3.87
CA VAL A 43 0.67 -8.22 -4.81
C VAL A 43 0.07 -8.93 -6.01
N ALA A 44 -1.09 -8.50 -6.49
CA ALA A 44 -1.73 -9.09 -7.65
C ALA A 44 -2.37 -8.04 -8.54
N ASN A 45 -2.57 -8.38 -9.81
CA ASN A 45 -3.45 -7.60 -10.68
C ASN A 45 -4.90 -7.76 -10.19
N PRO A 46 -5.64 -6.67 -9.92
CA PRO A 46 -7.03 -6.74 -9.46
C PRO A 46 -7.94 -7.49 -10.44
N ASP A 47 -7.68 -7.36 -11.74
CA ASP A 47 -8.46 -7.96 -12.83
C ASP A 47 -7.95 -9.36 -13.22
N ALA A 48 -6.78 -9.75 -12.72
CA ALA A 48 -6.21 -11.08 -12.92
C ALA A 48 -5.49 -11.59 -11.64
N PRO A 49 -6.22 -12.00 -10.59
CA PRO A 49 -5.65 -12.34 -9.29
C PRO A 49 -4.64 -13.51 -9.29
N ASP A 50 -4.70 -14.37 -10.30
CA ASP A 50 -3.75 -15.47 -10.51
C ASP A 50 -2.36 -14.96 -10.92
N ARG A 51 -2.27 -13.74 -11.47
CA ARG A 51 -1.02 -13.02 -11.68
C ARG A 51 -0.65 -12.32 -10.39
N SER A 52 0.24 -12.93 -9.62
CA SER A 52 0.67 -12.38 -8.35
C SER A 52 2.16 -12.59 -8.07
N TRP A 53 2.68 -11.73 -7.22
CA TRP A 53 4.06 -11.72 -6.76
C TRP A 53 4.10 -11.53 -5.25
N GLU A 54 4.99 -12.23 -4.55
CA GLU A 54 5.13 -12.18 -3.09
C GLU A 54 6.52 -11.68 -2.70
N ALA A 55 6.58 -10.78 -1.73
CA ALA A 55 7.84 -10.27 -1.17
C ALA A 55 7.67 -9.69 0.24
N GLU A 56 8.79 -9.45 0.90
CA GLU A 56 8.87 -8.69 2.14
C GLU A 56 8.85 -7.19 1.85
N PHE A 57 7.79 -6.51 2.29
CA PHE A 57 7.65 -5.06 2.15
C PHE A 57 8.17 -4.35 3.39
N LEU A 58 8.88 -3.23 3.18
CA LEU A 58 9.19 -2.29 4.25
C LEU A 58 7.94 -1.49 4.58
N VAL A 59 7.57 -1.46 5.87
CA VAL A 59 6.49 -0.59 6.35
C VAL A 59 7.02 0.82 6.50
N ASP A 60 6.53 1.75 5.68
CA ASP A 60 6.89 3.16 5.70
C ASP A 60 5.67 4.02 5.98
N THR A 61 5.62 4.64 7.16
CA THR A 61 4.51 5.52 7.56
C THR A 61 4.55 6.87 6.85
N GLY A 62 5.66 7.23 6.20
CA GLY A 62 5.81 8.42 5.38
C GLY A 62 5.30 8.26 3.94
N ALA A 63 5.04 7.04 3.50
CA ALA A 63 4.56 6.75 2.15
C ALA A 63 3.03 6.75 2.06
N THR A 64 2.49 7.49 1.08
CA THR A 64 1.03 7.52 0.80
C THR A 64 0.58 6.45 -0.20
N VAL A 65 1.53 5.80 -0.87
CA VAL A 65 1.29 4.71 -1.82
C VAL A 65 2.29 3.58 -1.56
N SER A 66 1.92 2.36 -1.92
CA SER A 66 2.88 1.24 -1.95
C SER A 66 3.73 1.31 -3.22
N VAL A 67 5.04 1.07 -3.07
CA VAL A 67 5.99 1.08 -4.20
C VAL A 67 6.38 -0.36 -4.52
N VAL A 68 6.21 -0.74 -5.79
CA VAL A 68 6.57 -2.06 -6.32
C VAL A 68 7.54 -1.84 -7.48
N PRO A 69 8.57 -2.70 -7.64
CA PRO A 69 9.48 -2.64 -8.78
C PRO A 69 8.74 -2.65 -10.12
N VAL A 70 9.24 -1.89 -11.09
CA VAL A 70 8.54 -1.67 -12.37
C VAL A 70 8.46 -2.94 -13.23
N ASP A 71 9.50 -3.77 -13.18
CA ASP A 71 9.55 -5.10 -13.79
C ASP A 71 8.45 -6.00 -13.24
N VAL A 72 8.26 -6.04 -11.91
CA VAL A 72 7.17 -6.77 -11.27
C VAL A 72 5.81 -6.24 -11.73
N LEU A 73 5.60 -4.92 -11.75
CA LEU A 73 4.32 -4.34 -12.20
C LEU A 73 4.01 -4.69 -13.66
N ASN A 74 5.03 -4.74 -14.53
CA ASN A 74 4.88 -5.15 -15.92
C ASN A 74 4.50 -6.63 -16.05
N ASP A 75 5.16 -7.52 -15.29
CA ASP A 75 4.87 -8.96 -15.28
C ASP A 75 3.44 -9.26 -14.78
N LEU A 76 2.98 -8.48 -13.81
CA LEU A 76 1.61 -8.50 -13.31
C LEU A 76 0.60 -7.84 -14.28
N CYS A 77 1.08 -7.16 -15.32
CA CYS A 77 0.26 -6.39 -16.27
C CYS A 77 -0.58 -5.31 -15.56
N VAL A 78 -0.01 -4.63 -14.55
CA VAL A 78 -0.66 -3.50 -13.89
C VAL A 78 -0.58 -2.27 -14.80
N GLU A 79 -1.75 -1.78 -15.24
CA GLU A 79 -1.82 -0.60 -16.08
C GLU A 79 -1.70 0.70 -15.27
N ALA A 80 -1.00 1.69 -15.85
CA ALA A 80 -0.98 3.02 -15.28
C ALA A 80 -2.29 3.75 -15.58
N ILE A 81 -2.93 4.27 -14.54
CA ILE A 81 -4.18 5.02 -14.62
C ILE A 81 -3.99 6.52 -14.45
N ASP A 82 -2.83 6.95 -13.92
CA ASP A 82 -2.53 8.37 -13.68
C ASP A 82 -1.01 8.64 -13.66
N VAL A 83 -0.63 9.90 -13.55
CA VAL A 83 0.75 10.37 -13.30
C VAL A 83 0.75 11.25 -12.05
N ALA A 84 1.46 10.82 -11.01
CA ALA A 84 1.56 11.54 -9.75
C ALA A 84 2.96 12.13 -9.53
N ARG A 85 3.01 13.26 -8.82
CA ARG A 85 4.25 13.87 -8.30
C ARG A 85 4.53 13.33 -6.90
N PHE A 86 5.73 12.81 -6.72
CA PHE A 86 6.25 12.33 -5.44
C PHE A 86 7.30 13.31 -4.94
N TYR A 87 7.21 13.67 -3.66
CA TYR A 87 8.24 14.44 -2.96
C TYR A 87 9.08 13.44 -2.16
N LEU A 88 10.39 13.51 -2.35
CA LEU A 88 11.34 12.58 -1.75
C LEU A 88 11.94 13.17 -0.48
N ALA A 89 12.60 12.34 0.31
CA ALA A 89 13.18 12.73 1.59
C ALA A 89 14.29 13.80 1.48
N ASP A 90 14.89 13.95 0.30
CA ASP A 90 15.89 14.96 -0.03
C ASP A 90 15.28 16.27 -0.56
N GLU A 91 13.97 16.48 -0.34
CA GLU A 91 13.17 17.62 -0.82
C GLU A 91 13.01 17.70 -2.34
N SER A 92 13.61 16.78 -3.09
CA SER A 92 13.41 16.69 -4.53
C SER A 92 12.00 16.20 -4.87
N SER A 93 11.60 16.35 -6.14
CA SER A 93 10.36 15.78 -6.62
C SER A 93 10.52 15.05 -7.94
N ILE A 94 9.68 14.04 -8.14
CA ILE A 94 9.71 13.20 -9.32
C ILE A 94 8.31 12.83 -9.80
N LEU A 95 8.13 12.71 -11.12
CA LEU A 95 6.89 12.22 -11.72
C LEU A 95 6.97 10.71 -11.94
N ARG A 96 5.88 10.02 -11.60
CA ARG A 96 5.72 8.57 -11.84
C ARG A 96 4.33 8.26 -12.34
N ARG A 97 4.25 7.32 -13.28
CA ARG A 97 3.01 6.64 -13.64
C ARG A 97 2.58 5.79 -12.45
N VAL A 98 1.29 5.82 -12.12
CA VAL A 98 0.71 5.06 -11.00
C VAL A 98 -0.45 4.21 -11.49
N GLY A 99 -0.62 3.03 -10.90
CA GLY A 99 -1.63 2.03 -11.25
C GLY A 99 -2.29 1.45 -9.99
N LEU A 100 -3.27 0.57 -10.17
CA LEU A 100 -3.92 -0.14 -9.09
C LEU A 100 -3.43 -1.59 -9.03
N ALA A 101 -3.08 -2.04 -7.82
CA ALA A 101 -2.76 -3.43 -7.54
C ALA A 101 -3.48 -3.87 -6.26
N ARG A 102 -3.82 -5.14 -6.18
CA ARG A 102 -4.40 -5.75 -4.98
C ARG A 102 -3.27 -6.19 -4.05
N PHE A 103 -3.32 -5.79 -2.79
CA PHE A 103 -2.36 -6.20 -1.78
C PHE A 103 -3.03 -7.09 -0.74
N VAL A 104 -2.45 -8.27 -0.48
CA VAL A 104 -2.87 -9.15 0.60
C VAL A 104 -1.79 -9.12 1.67
N VAL A 105 -2.10 -8.48 2.79
CA VAL A 105 -1.21 -8.32 3.96
C VAL A 105 -1.84 -9.08 5.12
N ALA A 106 -1.12 -10.06 5.67
CA ALA A 106 -1.66 -10.93 6.71
C ALA A 106 -3.09 -11.39 6.38
N GLY A 107 -3.31 -11.98 5.20
CA GLY A 107 -4.61 -12.49 4.77
C GLY A 107 -5.72 -11.43 4.56
N VAL A 108 -5.46 -10.14 4.76
CA VAL A 108 -6.41 -9.06 4.49
C VAL A 108 -6.11 -8.46 3.13
N SER A 109 -7.10 -8.45 2.24
CA SER A 109 -7.01 -7.80 0.93
C SER A 109 -7.32 -6.30 1.05
N ARG A 110 -6.47 -5.46 0.46
CA ARG A 110 -6.63 -4.01 0.31
C ARG A 110 -6.43 -3.60 -1.16
#